data_AF-A0A1G2H2G9-F1
#
_entry.id   AF-A0A1G2H2G9-F1
#
_cell.length_a   1.000
_cell.length_b   1.000
_cell.length_c   1.000
_cell.angle_alpha   90.00
_cell.angle_beta   90.00
_cell.angle_gamma   90.00
#
_symmetry.space_group_name_H-M   'P 1'
#
loop_
_entity.id
_entity.type
_entity.pdbx_description
1 polymer ?
#
loop_
_entity_poly.entity_id
_entity_poly.type
_entity_poly.pdbx_seq_one_letter_code
_entity_poly.pdbx_strand_id
1 'polypeptide(L)' 'MTNYKFGSVVLIDFLQSDGIKKKRPALVMLDIGDSDVVVVPITTRERKGVADYKIKNWQDGGLLLASWIRLAKV' A
#
# COMPACT_ATOMS: atom_id res chain seq x y z
N MET A 1 14.42 10.72 -11.39
CA MET A 1 13.75 9.78 -10.48
C MET A 1 12.28 9.67 -10.86
N THR A 2 11.65 8.53 -10.58
CA THR A 2 10.20 8.38 -10.74
C THR A 2 9.53 9.02 -9.53
N ASN A 3 8.76 10.09 -9.73
CA ASN A 3 7.97 10.70 -8.67
C ASN A 3 6.59 10.04 -8.63
N TYR A 4 6.17 9.61 -7.46
CA TYR A 4 4.87 9.02 -7.20
C TYR A 4 3.91 10.09 -6.65
N LYS A 5 2.65 10.00 -7.08
CA LYS A 5 1.61 10.92 -6.58
C LYS A 5 0.97 10.34 -5.32
N PHE A 6 0.64 11.22 -4.37
CA PHE A 6 -0.23 10.87 -3.25
C PHE A 6 -1.46 10.09 -3.73
N GLY A 7 -1.78 9.00 -3.04
CA GLY A 7 -2.92 8.13 -3.36
C GLY A 7 -2.67 7.14 -4.50
N SER A 8 -1.49 7.15 -5.15
CA SER A 8 -1.15 6.14 -6.15
C SER A 8 -0.98 4.77 -5.51
N VAL A 9 -1.40 3.72 -6.22
CA VAL A 9 -1.10 2.33 -5.84
C VAL A 9 0.16 1.89 -6.56
N VAL A 10 1.14 1.40 -5.79
CA VAL A 10 2.42 0.89 -6.30
C VAL A 10 2.63 -0.55 -5.82
N LEU A 11 3.43 -1.33 -6.55
CA LEU A 11 3.85 -2.67 -6.12
C LEU A 11 5.26 -2.61 -5.52
N ILE A 12 5.38 -3.05 -4.27
CA ILE A 12 6.64 -3.02 -3.52
C ILE A 12 6.96 -4.42 -2.98
N ASP A 13 8.24 -4.76 -2.96
CA ASP A 13 8.74 -5.97 -2.32
C ASP A 13 8.88 -5.74 -0.81
N PHE A 14 7.87 -6.17 -0.04
CA PHE A 14 7.92 -6.12 1.41
C PHE A 14 8.69 -7.32 1.96
N LEU A 15 9.76 -7.05 2.72
CA LEU A 15 10.41 -8.06 3.54
C LEU A 15 9.44 -8.54 4.61
N GLN A 16 9.19 -9.84 4.65
CA GLN A 16 8.34 -10.46 5.65
C GLN A 16 9.19 -10.98 6.83
N SER A 17 8.52 -11.34 7.92
CA SER A 17 9.18 -11.89 9.12
C SER A 17 9.92 -13.22 8.85
N ASP A 18 9.54 -13.94 7.79
CA ASP A 18 10.20 -15.18 7.33
C ASP A 18 11.44 -14.91 6.47
N GLY A 19 11.84 -13.64 6.28
CA GLY A 19 12.97 -13.24 5.44
C GLY A 19 12.65 -13.23 3.93
N ILE A 20 11.45 -13.66 3.52
CA ILE A 20 11.05 -13.71 2.11
C ILE A 20 10.48 -12.34 1.71
N LYS A 21 10.95 -11.81 0.58
CA LYS A 21 10.33 -10.64 -0.04
C LYS A 21 9.04 -11.04 -0.76
N LYS A 22 7.95 -10.34 -0.47
CA LYS A 22 6.65 -10.55 -1.15
C LYS A 22 6.22 -9.25 -1.79
N LYS A 23 6.00 -9.29 -3.11
CA LYS A 23 5.45 -8.17 -3.87
C LYS A 23 4.00 -7.93 -3.46
N ARG A 24 3.70 -6.78 -2.87
CA ARG A 24 2.35 -6.40 -2.42
C ARG A 24 2.02 -4.97 -2.86
N PRO A 25 0.75 -4.67 -3.12
CA PRO A 25 0.32 -3.31 -3.35
C PRO A 25 0.50 -2.46 -2.09
N ALA A 26 0.83 -1.18 -2.29
CA ALA A 26 0.91 -0.17 -1.25
C ALA A 26 0.37 1.17 -1.77
N LEU A 27 -0.18 1.97 -0.88
CA LEU A 27 -0.68 3.32 -1.16
C LEU A 27 0.42 4.33 -0.87
N VAL A 28 0.73 5.21 -1.83
CA VAL A 28 1.70 6.30 -1.62
C VAL A 28 1.09 7.39 -0.75
N MET A 29 1.77 7.73 0.35
CA MET A 29 1.37 8.80 1.29
C MET A 29 2.22 10.05 1.17
N LEU A 30 3.51 9.90 0.88
CA LEU A 30 4.42 11.02 0.72
C LEU A 30 5.57 10.62 -0.19
N ASP A 31 5.84 11.48 -1.17
CA ASP A 31 7.03 11.46 -1.99
C ASP A 31 7.51 12.91 -2.08
N ILE A 32 8.73 13.18 -1.62
CA ILE A 32 9.32 14.52 -1.63
C ILE A 32 10.26 14.74 -2.82
N GLY A 33 10.31 13.80 -3.76
CA GLY A 33 11.14 13.86 -4.96
C GLY A 33 12.59 13.45 -4.73
N ASP A 34 12.87 12.69 -3.66
CA ASP A 34 14.18 12.13 -3.36
C ASP A 34 14.23 10.62 -3.68
N SER A 35 15.06 9.87 -2.96
CA SER A 35 15.23 8.42 -3.19
C SER A 35 14.24 7.56 -2.41
N ASP A 36 13.45 8.16 -1.51
CA ASP A 36 12.60 7.45 -0.56
C ASP A 36 11.12 7.82 -0.76
N VAL A 37 10.23 6.90 -0.39
CA VAL A 37 8.79 7.12 -0.47
C VAL A 37 8.11 6.52 0.74
N VAL A 38 7.18 7.26 1.34
CA VAL A 38 6.35 6.77 2.45
C VAL A 38 5.10 6.13 1.86
N VAL A 39 4.86 4.87 2.25
CA VAL A 39 3.76 4.07 1.72
C VAL A 39 2.99 3.37 2.83
N VAL A 40 1.72 3.07 2.59
CA VAL A 40 0.90 2.23 3.47
C VAL A 40 0.65 0.88 2.81
N PRO A 41 0.85 -0.25 3.51
CA PRO A 41 0.56 -1.55 2.93
C PRO A 41 -0.94 -1.75 2.68
N ILE A 42 -1.27 -2.34 1.53
CA ILE A 42 -2.62 -2.78 1.16
C ILE A 42 -2.70 -4.30 1.30
N THR A 43 -3.82 -4.80 1.83
CA THR A 43 -4.07 -6.24 2.00
C THR A 43 -5.46 -6.64 1.52
N THR A 44 -5.59 -7.84 0.96
CA THR A 44 -6.88 -8.44 0.62
C THR A 44 -7.57 -9.09 1.82
N ARG A 45 -6.86 -9.26 2.95
CA ARG A 45 -7.47 -9.78 4.18
C ARG A 45 -8.35 -8.70 4.78
N GLU A 46 -9.58 -9.05 5.12
CA GLU A 46 -10.46 -8.14 5.83
C GLU A 46 -9.81 -7.68 7.14
N ARG A 47 -9.88 -6.38 7.41
CA ARG A 47 -9.34 -5.75 8.62
C ARG A 47 -10.36 -4.82 9.26
N LYS A 48 -10.33 -4.78 10.59
CA LYS A 48 -11.18 -3.94 11.45
C LYS A 48 -10.37 -3.25 12.56
N GLY A 49 -9.05 -3.16 12.39
CA GLY A 49 -8.19 -2.48 13.35
C GLY A 49 -8.35 -0.97 13.27
N VAL A 50 -7.82 -0.28 14.28
CA VAL A 50 -7.75 1.18 14.29
C VAL A 50 -6.98 1.65 13.05
N ALA A 51 -7.58 2.58 12.31
CA ALA A 51 -7.04 3.13 11.06
C ALA A 51 -6.84 2.12 9.92
N ASP A 52 -7.54 0.97 9.94
CA ASP A 52 -7.71 0.14 8.76
C ASP A 52 -8.94 0.61 7.97
N TYR A 53 -8.79 0.84 6.65
CA TYR A 53 -9.87 1.37 5.80
C TYR A 53 -10.15 0.45 4.63
N LYS A 54 -11.41 0.05 4.45
CA LYS A 54 -11.86 -0.69 3.27
C LYS A 54 -11.82 0.21 2.03
N ILE A 55 -11.19 -0.25 0.96
CA ILE A 55 -11.14 0.46 -0.32
C ILE A 55 -12.46 0.19 -1.06
N LYS A 56 -13.22 1.26 -1.35
CA LYS A 56 -14.53 1.16 -2.02
C LYS A 56 -14.39 0.83 -3.50
N ASN A 57 -13.70 1.69 -4.26
CA ASN A 57 -13.51 1.56 -5.71
C ASN A 57 -12.12 1.01 -6.02
N TRP A 58 -11.82 -0.18 -5.51
CA TRP A 58 -10.47 -0.76 -5.60
C TRP A 58 -10.03 -1.05 -7.04
N GLN A 59 -10.99 -1.29 -7.95
CA GLN A 59 -10.73 -1.47 -9.39
C GLN A 59 -10.10 -0.23 -10.02
N ASP A 60 -10.54 0.97 -9.64
CA ASP A 60 -10.01 2.23 -10.18
C ASP A 60 -8.53 2.43 -9.82
N GLY A 61 -8.11 1.83 -8.70
CA GLY A 61 -6.71 1.78 -8.26
C GLY A 61 -5.91 0.60 -8.83
N GLY A 62 -6.45 -0.16 -9.78
CA GLY A 62 -5.79 -1.31 -10.40
C GLY A 62 -5.66 -2.53 -9.50
N LEU A 63 -6.36 -2.59 -8.37
CA LEU A 63 -6.39 -3.76 -7.51
C LEU A 63 -7.27 -4.85 -8.14
N LEU A 64 -6.91 -6.12 -7.92
CA LEU A 64 -7.64 -7.26 -8.50
C LEU A 64 -8.77 -7.78 -7.59
N LEU A 65 -8.72 -7.44 -6.31
CA LEU A 65 -9.64 -7.93 -5.28
C LEU A 65 -9.95 -6.80 -4.28
N ALA A 66 -11.12 -6.91 -3.64
CA ALA A 66 -11.47 -6.07 -2.50
C ALA A 66 -10.35 -6.08 -1.45
N SER A 67 -9.95 -4.89 -1.01
CA SER A 67 -8.74 -4.70 -0.23
C SER A 67 -8.91 -3.62 0.85
N TRP A 68 -7.97 -3.60 1.80
CA TRP A 68 -7.91 -2.68 2.93
C TRP A 68 -6.54 -1.98 2.97
N ILE A 69 -6.56 -0.67 3.20
CA ILE A 69 -5.39 0.13 3.55
C ILE A 69 -5.15 -0.02 5.04
N ARG A 70 -3.90 -0.27 5.45
CA ARG A 70 -3.52 -0.45 6.86
C ARG A 70 -2.72 0.75 7.40
N LEU A 71 -3.39 1.90 7.63
CA LEU A 71 -2.71 3.17 7.94
C LEU A 71 -1.85 3.11 9.21
N ALA A 72 -2.20 2.26 10.18
CA ALA A 72 -1.40 2.03 11.39
C ALA A 72 -0.12 1.18 11.18
N LYS A 73 0.27 0.91 9.93
CA LYS A 73 1.39 0.02 9.55
C LYS A 73 2.31 0.64 8.48
N VAL A 74 2.36 1.97 8.43
CA VAL A 74 3.37 2.74 7.68
C VAL A 74 4.75 2.49 8.27
#